data_AF-A0A0R0AUQ2-F1
#
_entry.id   AF-A0A0R0AUQ2-F1
#
_cell.length_a   1.000
_cell.length_b   1.000
_cell.length_c   1.000
_cell.angle_alpha   90.00
_cell.angle_beta   90.00
_cell.angle_gamma   90.00
#
_symmetry.space_group_name_H-M   'P 1'
#
loop_
_entity.id
_entity.type
_entity.pdbx_description
1 polymer ?
#
loop_
_entity_poly.entity_id
_entity_poly.type
_entity_poly.pdbx_seq_one_letter_code
_entity_poly.pdbx_strand_id
1 'polypeptide(L)'
;MKLPARFWVHLFSHLGFVAIMAALLADWVGVFFEALVSQSHAPADVARVGDVGTVFGFCVLALLLLGALSIPGELSGLVRPYDRKAPYRQEAQVMHRKVLLITIAVLSWAALASVFFIGSLLRSG
;
A
#
# COMPACT_ATOMS: atom_id res chain seq x y z
N MET A 1 -11.88 -21.44 -14.40
CA MET A 1 -10.75 -22.13 -15.07
C MET A 1 -9.42 -21.68 -14.44
N LYS A 2 -8.25 -22.30 -14.74
CA LYS A 2 -6.96 -21.77 -14.26
C LYS A 2 -6.60 -20.52 -15.07
N LEU A 3 -6.39 -19.38 -14.40
CA LEU A 3 -5.95 -18.15 -15.05
C LEU A 3 -4.53 -18.33 -15.63
N PRO A 4 -4.23 -17.73 -16.80
CA PRO A 4 -2.94 -17.91 -17.44
C PRO A 4 -1.82 -17.24 -16.63
N ALA A 5 -0.62 -17.83 -16.62
CA ALA A 5 0.53 -17.32 -15.85
C ALA A 5 0.85 -15.85 -16.13
N ARG A 6 0.71 -15.40 -17.39
CA ARG A 6 0.89 -14.00 -17.79
C ARG A 6 0.05 -13.00 -16.99
N PHE A 7 -1.19 -13.37 -16.64
CA PHE A 7 -2.06 -12.52 -15.83
C PHE A 7 -1.44 -12.25 -14.46
N TRP A 8 -0.94 -13.31 -13.82
CA TRP A 8 -0.31 -13.22 -12.50
C TRP A 8 0.99 -12.42 -12.55
N VAL A 9 1.82 -12.62 -13.57
CA VAL A 9 3.06 -11.87 -13.76
C VAL A 9 2.77 -10.37 -13.88
N HIS A 10 1.80 -9.97 -14.70
CA HIS A 10 1.42 -8.56 -14.84
C HIS A 10 0.84 -7.99 -13.54
N LEU A 11 -0.02 -8.74 -12.86
CA LEU A 11 -0.62 -8.30 -11.60
C LEU A 11 0.43 -8.08 -10.51
N PHE A 12 1.30 -9.07 -10.28
CA PHE A 12 2.34 -8.96 -9.26
C PHE A 12 3.44 -7.96 -9.64
N SER A 13 3.75 -7.80 -10.93
CA SER A 13 4.66 -6.75 -11.38
C SER A 13 4.11 -5.35 -11.09
N HIS A 14 2.81 -5.14 -11.31
CA HIS A 14 2.17 -3.86 -10.97
C HIS A 14 2.16 -3.60 -9.45
N LEU A 15 1.76 -4.59 -8.65
CA LEU A 15 1.79 -4.47 -7.19
C LEU A 15 3.21 -4.25 -6.67
N GLY A 16 4.20 -4.94 -7.24
CA GLY A 16 5.61 -4.76 -6.92
C GLY A 16 6.12 -3.36 -7.26
N PHE A 17 5.75 -2.83 -8.43
CA PHE A 17 6.07 -1.45 -8.79
C PHE A 17 5.50 -0.44 -7.79
N VAL A 18 4.22 -0.60 -7.41
CA VAL A 18 3.59 0.25 -6.39
C VAL A 18 4.31 0.14 -5.05
N ALA A 19 4.65 -1.08 -4.62
CA ALA A 19 5.36 -1.30 -3.37
C ALA A 19 6.76 -0.64 -3.37
N ILE A 20 7.51 -0.75 -4.46
CA ILE A 20 8.83 -0.11 -4.59
C ILE A 20 8.69 1.42 -4.50
N MET A 21 7.74 2.00 -5.25
CA MET A 21 7.51 3.45 -5.22
C MET A 21 7.07 3.94 -3.84
N ALA A 22 6.20 3.20 -3.16
CA ALA A 22 5.79 3.51 -1.79
C ALA A 22 6.97 3.41 -0.82
N ALA A 23 7.81 2.37 -0.93
CA ALA A 23 8.95 2.18 -0.05
C ALA A 23 10.01 3.28 -0.18
N LEU A 24 10.30 3.75 -1.40
CA LEU A 24 11.24 4.85 -1.64
C LEU A 24 10.82 6.16 -0.95
N LEU A 25 9.52 6.37 -0.77
CA LEU A 25 8.94 7.56 -0.15
C LEU A 25 8.60 7.35 1.33
N ALA A 26 8.50 6.10 1.80
CA ALA A 26 8.08 5.78 3.15
C ALA A 26 9.07 6.28 4.21
N ASP A 27 10.37 6.25 3.91
CA ASP A 27 11.43 6.69 4.83
C ASP A 27 11.28 8.16 5.23
N TRP A 28 10.88 9.01 4.28
CA TRP A 28 10.57 10.43 4.54
C TRP A 28 9.42 10.60 5.54
N VAL A 29 8.45 9.70 5.53
CA VAL A 29 7.34 9.72 6.49
C VAL A 29 7.83 9.32 7.88
N GLY A 30 8.71 8.32 7.98
CA GLY A 30 9.36 7.96 9.26
C GLY A 30 10.11 9.13 9.88
N VAL A 31 11.00 9.76 9.10
CA VAL A 31 11.75 10.95 9.54
C VAL A 31 10.84 12.09 9.96
N PHE A 32 9.71 12.28 9.27
CA PHE A 32 8.70 13.27 9.67
C PHE A 32 8.12 12.98 11.07
N PHE A 33 7.77 11.72 11.36
CA PHE A 33 7.28 11.34 12.68
C PHE A 33 8.36 11.49 13.76
N GLU A 34 9.61 11.11 13.49
CA GLU A 34 10.72 11.33 14.42
C GLU A 34 10.88 12.82 14.77
N ALA A 35 10.86 13.68 13.76
CA ALA A 35 10.96 15.12 13.94
C ALA A 35 9.78 15.69 14.73
N LEU A 36 8.56 15.20 14.47
CA LEU A 36 7.35 15.59 15.18
C LEU A 36 7.46 15.27 16.68
N VAL A 37 7.90 14.05 17.02
CA VAL A 37 8.04 13.62 18.42
C VAL A 37 9.16 14.40 19.11
N SER A 38 10.32 14.54 18.45
CA SER A 38 11.47 15.26 18.99
C SER A 38 11.15 16.70 19.39
N GLN A 39 10.24 17.36 18.66
CA GLN A 39 9.80 18.72 18.99
C GLN A 39 8.72 18.78 20.08
N SER A 40 7.95 17.71 20.27
CA SER A 40 6.80 17.68 21.20
C SER A 40 7.17 17.50 22.68
N HIS A 41 8.45 17.26 23.00
CA HIS A 41 8.92 16.88 24.34
C HIS A 41 8.17 15.69 24.97
N ALA A 42 7.47 14.89 24.16
CA ALA A 42 6.81 13.68 24.62
C ALA A 42 7.89 12.68 25.05
N PRO A 43 7.71 11.92 26.16
CA PRO A 43 8.75 11.00 26.64
C PRO A 43 8.73 9.67 25.86
N ALA A 44 8.55 9.74 24.54
CA ALA A 44 8.46 8.58 23.68
C ALA A 44 9.81 8.20 23.08
N ASP A 45 10.00 6.91 22.80
CA ASP A 45 11.13 6.39 22.04
C ASP A 45 11.04 6.88 20.58
N VAL A 46 11.77 7.95 20.27
CA VAL A 46 11.75 8.66 18.98
C VAL A 46 12.05 7.71 17.82
N ALA A 47 13.09 6.88 17.94
CA ALA A 47 13.49 5.95 16.89
C ALA A 47 12.38 4.93 16.61
N ARG A 48 11.76 4.40 17.66
CA ARG A 48 10.66 3.45 17.53
C ARG A 48 9.40 4.08 16.90
N VAL A 49 9.14 5.35 17.18
CA VAL A 49 8.04 6.08 16.51
C VAL A 49 8.36 6.32 15.03
N GLY A 50 9.62 6.60 14.69
CA GLY A 50 10.12 6.70 13.32
C GLY A 50 9.90 5.42 12.51
N ASP A 51 10.35 4.28 13.04
CA ASP A 51 10.18 2.96 12.40
C ASP A 51 8.71 2.65 12.08
N VAL A 52 7.83 2.91 13.06
CA VAL A 52 6.38 2.67 12.88
C VAL A 52 5.77 3.70 11.94
N GLY A 53 6.27 4.94 11.95
CA GLY A 53 5.93 5.99 11.00
C GLY A 53 6.28 5.62 9.55
N THR A 54 7.41 4.95 9.33
CA THR A 54 7.81 4.42 8.01
C THR A 54 6.83 3.34 7.54
N VAL A 55 6.43 2.42 8.42
CA VAL A 55 5.43 1.38 8.10
C VAL A 55 4.08 2.01 7.77
N PHE A 56 3.65 3.00 8.55
CA PHE A 56 2.45 3.78 8.27
C PHE A 56 2.52 4.46 6.89
N GLY A 57 3.60 5.19 6.64
CA GLY A 57 3.87 5.90 5.40
C GLY A 57 3.83 4.98 4.19
N PHE A 58 4.51 3.83 4.27
CA PHE A 58 4.46 2.80 3.24
C PHE A 58 3.02 2.38 2.92
N CYS A 59 2.22 2.07 3.95
CA CYS A 59 0.86 1.59 3.76
C CYS A 59 -0.03 2.66 3.10
N VAL A 60 0.05 3.90 3.58
CA VAL A 60 -0.74 5.02 3.04
C VAL A 60 -0.33 5.37 1.61
N LEU A 61 0.98 5.46 1.34
CA LEU A 61 1.49 5.75 -0.01
C LEU A 61 1.13 4.64 -0.99
N ALA A 62 1.24 3.37 -0.59
CA ALA A 62 0.82 2.24 -1.40
C ALA A 62 -0.68 2.29 -1.70
N LEU A 63 -1.53 2.63 -0.72
CA LEU A 63 -2.97 2.81 -0.93
C LEU A 63 -3.28 3.97 -1.90
N LEU A 64 -2.59 5.10 -1.75
CA LEU A 64 -2.75 6.26 -2.63
C LEU A 64 -2.33 5.92 -4.06
N LEU A 65 -1.18 5.27 -4.24
CA LEU A 65 -0.69 4.82 -5.55
C LEU A 65 -1.62 3.77 -6.16
N LEU A 66 -2.13 2.81 -5.39
CA LEU A 66 -3.14 1.87 -5.86
C LEU A 66 -4.40 2.62 -6.30
N GLY A 67 -4.91 3.58 -5.52
CA GLY A 67 -6.07 4.39 -5.92
C GLY A 67 -5.83 5.19 -7.20
N ALA A 68 -4.67 5.86 -7.27
CA ALA A 68 -4.29 6.74 -8.38
C ALA A 68 -3.89 5.99 -9.66
N LEU A 69 -3.42 4.74 -9.57
CA LEU A 69 -2.98 3.96 -10.74
C LEU A 69 -4.02 2.91 -11.16
N SER A 70 -4.66 2.23 -10.21
CA SER A 70 -5.60 1.14 -10.53
C SER A 70 -6.91 1.68 -11.11
N ILE A 71 -7.47 2.76 -10.54
CA ILE A 71 -8.75 3.31 -10.98
C ILE A 71 -8.60 3.95 -12.38
N PRO A 72 -7.63 4.85 -12.63
CA PRO A 72 -7.42 5.39 -13.97
C PRO A 72 -6.90 4.34 -14.95
N GLY A 73 -6.10 3.37 -14.49
CA GLY A 73 -5.60 2.26 -15.31
C GLY A 73 -6.71 1.35 -15.84
N GLU A 74 -7.71 1.00 -15.02
CA GLU A 74 -8.89 0.25 -15.47
C GLU A 74 -9.75 1.07 -16.45
N LEU A 75 -9.96 2.36 -16.15
CA LEU A 75 -10.80 3.29 -16.92
C LEU A 75 -10.22 3.62 -18.29
N SER A 76 -8.92 3.94 -18.35
CA SER A 76 -8.19 4.25 -19.59
C SER A 76 -7.91 3.01 -20.44
N GLY A 77 -7.96 1.81 -19.84
CA GLY A 77 -7.59 0.56 -20.50
C GLY A 77 -6.09 0.35 -20.70
N LEU A 78 -5.25 1.26 -20.17
CA LEU A 78 -3.78 1.19 -20.22
C LEU A 78 -3.22 0.06 -19.36
N VAL A 79 -3.81 -0.18 -18.19
CA VAL A 79 -3.35 -1.19 -17.23
C VAL A 79 -4.40 -2.29 -17.14
N ARG A 80 -4.55 -3.06 -18.22
CA ARG A 80 -5.39 -4.26 -18.21
C ARG A 80 -4.50 -5.51 -18.20
N PRO A 81 -4.39 -6.23 -17.07
CA PRO A 81 -3.66 -7.50 -17.03
C PRO A 81 -4.37 -8.64 -17.80
N TYR A 82 -5.50 -8.35 -18.45
CA TYR A 82 -6.31 -9.30 -19.21
C TYR A 82 -6.72 -8.73 -20.57
N ASP A 83 -6.70 -9.58 -21.59
CA ASP A 83 -7.01 -9.23 -22.96
C ASP A 83 -8.53 -9.01 -23.14
N ARG A 84 -8.92 -7.98 -23.91
CA ARG A 84 -10.32 -7.54 -24.07
C ARG A 84 -11.17 -8.58 -24.81
N LYS A 85 -10.53 -9.43 -25.62
CA LYS A 85 -11.15 -10.51 -26.41
C LYS A 85 -10.96 -11.90 -25.81
N ALA A 86 -10.33 -12.01 -24.63
CA ALA A 86 -10.11 -13.31 -24.02
C ALA A 86 -11.43 -13.95 -23.54
N PRO A 87 -11.64 -15.26 -23.76
CA PRO A 87 -12.83 -15.97 -23.29
C PRO A 87 -12.94 -15.98 -21.75
N TYR A 88 -11.83 -15.77 -21.04
CA TYR A 88 -11.74 -15.75 -19.58
C TYR A 88 -11.82 -14.33 -18.97
N ARG A 89 -12.22 -13.31 -19.74
CA ARG A 89 -12.19 -11.90 -19.30
C ARG A 89 -12.95 -11.63 -18.01
N GLN A 90 -14.16 -12.16 -17.85
CA GLN A 90 -14.96 -11.95 -16.65
C GLN A 90 -14.30 -12.58 -15.42
N GLU A 91 -13.78 -13.81 -15.54
CA GLU A 91 -13.04 -14.48 -14.46
C GLU A 91 -11.78 -13.68 -14.05
N ALA A 92 -11.01 -13.19 -15.02
CA ALA A 92 -9.80 -12.41 -14.75
C ALA A 92 -10.09 -11.06 -14.10
N GLN A 93 -11.15 -10.36 -14.51
CA GLN A 93 -11.56 -9.10 -13.90
C GLN A 93 -12.05 -9.29 -12.46
N VAL A 94 -12.84 -10.34 -12.19
CA VAL A 94 -13.29 -10.66 -10.83
C VAL A 94 -12.09 -11.01 -9.94
N MET A 95 -11.15 -11.82 -10.45
CA MET A 95 -9.96 -12.18 -9.69
C MET A 95 -9.07 -10.97 -9.41
N HIS A 96 -8.84 -10.11 -10.40
CA HIS A 96 -8.07 -8.88 -10.25
C HIS A 96 -8.65 -7.99 -9.15
N ARG A 97 -9.97 -7.75 -9.17
CA ARG A 97 -10.67 -6.97 -8.14
C ARG A 97 -10.57 -7.61 -6.76
N LYS A 98 -10.69 -8.94 -6.66
CA LYS A 98 -10.50 -9.65 -5.38
C LYS A 98 -9.09 -9.43 -4.81
N VAL A 99 -8.06 -9.57 -5.63
CA VAL A 99 -6.67 -9.35 -5.19
C VAL A 99 -6.45 -7.90 -4.77
N LEU A 100 -6.97 -6.93 -5.53
CA LEU A 100 -6.89 -5.52 -5.16
C LEU A 100 -7.61 -5.24 -3.83
N LEU A 101 -8.82 -5.77 -3.64
CA LEU A 101 -9.57 -5.61 -2.39
C LEU A 101 -8.82 -6.21 -1.19
N ILE A 102 -8.23 -7.40 -1.34
CA ILE A 102 -7.42 -8.02 -0.29
C ILE A 102 -6.19 -7.15 0.01
N THR A 103 -5.50 -6.68 -1.02
CA THR A 103 -4.30 -5.84 -0.87
C THR A 103 -4.64 -4.53 -0.15
N ILE A 104 -5.72 -3.86 -0.57
CA ILE A 104 -6.22 -2.63 0.06
C ILE A 104 -6.61 -2.89 1.51
N ALA A 105 -7.31 -4.00 1.79
CA ALA A 105 -7.72 -4.34 3.15
C ALA A 105 -6.51 -4.57 4.06
N VAL A 106 -5.51 -5.34 3.61
CA VAL A 106 -4.28 -5.60 4.36
C VAL A 106 -3.52 -4.30 4.65
N LEU A 107 -3.32 -3.46 3.65
CA LEU A 107 -2.63 -2.18 3.81
C LEU A 107 -3.39 -1.21 4.73
N SER A 108 -4.72 -1.19 4.64
CA SER A 108 -5.56 -0.33 5.48
C SER A 108 -5.49 -0.75 6.95
N TRP A 109 -5.57 -2.06 7.21
CA TRP A 109 -5.43 -2.60 8.57
C TRP A 109 -4.02 -2.36 9.13
N ALA A 110 -2.98 -2.54 8.33
CA ALA A 110 -1.61 -2.24 8.72
C ALA A 110 -1.42 -0.76 9.04
N ALA A 111 -1.98 0.15 8.22
CA ALA A 111 -1.96 1.58 8.49
C ALA A 111 -2.68 1.92 9.81
N LEU A 112 -3.89 1.38 10.04
CA LEU A 112 -4.63 1.60 11.29
C LEU A 112 -3.88 1.08 12.52
N ALA A 113 -3.30 -0.13 12.42
CA ALA A 113 -2.51 -0.70 13.50
C ALA A 113 -1.26 0.14 13.81
N SER A 114 -0.57 0.64 12.78
CA SER A 114 0.60 1.50 12.94
C SER A 114 0.25 2.84 13.62
N VAL A 115 -0.85 3.49 13.24
CA VAL A 115 -1.32 4.73 13.90
C VAL A 115 -1.68 4.47 15.35
N PHE A 116 -2.41 3.38 15.63
CA PHE A 116 -2.74 3.00 17.00
C PHE A 116 -1.49 2.79 17.84
N PHE A 117 -0.48 2.13 17.27
CA PHE A 117 0.78 1.86 17.94
C PHE A 117 1.58 3.15 18.19
N ILE A 118 1.69 4.07 17.22
CA ILE A 118 2.29 5.40 17.40
C ILE A 118 1.58 6.14 18.55
N GLY A 119 0.25 6.18 18.54
CA GLY A 119 -0.53 6.80 19.60
C GLY A 119 -0.30 6.17 20.97
N SER A 120 -0.10 4.86 21.03
CA SER A 120 0.23 4.15 22.27
C SER A 120 1.61 4.53 22.81
N LEU A 121 2.63 4.61 21.93
CA LEU A 121 4.00 4.99 22.30
C LEU A 121 4.06 6.41 22.85
N LEU A 122 3.32 7.34 22.24
CA LEU A 122 3.23 8.73 22.68
C LEU A 122 2.55 8.88 24.04
N ARG A 123 1.69 7.94 24.43
CA ARG A 123 0.96 7.98 25.70
C ARG A 123 1.67 7.23 26.83
N SER A 124 2.47 6.22 26.50
CA SER A 124 3.23 5.41 27.46
C SER A 124 4.61 5.98 27.77
N GLY A 125 5.04 6.98 27.01
CA GLY A 125 6.21 7.80 27.31
C GLY A 125 5.99 8.64 28.54
#